data_AF-A0A2V6L5Q0-F1
#
_entry.id   AF-A0A2V6L5Q0-F1
#
_cell.length_a   1.000
_cell.length_b   1.000
_cell.length_c   1.000
_cell.angle_alpha   90.00
_cell.angle_beta   90.00
_cell.angle_gamma   90.00
#
_symmetry.space_group_name_H-M   'P 1'
#
loop_
_entity.id
_entity.type
_entity.pdbx_description
1 polymer ?
#
loop_
_entity_poly.entity_id
_entity_poly.type
_entity_poly.pdbx_seq_one_letter_code
_entity_poly.pdbx_strand_id
1 'polypeptide(L)'
;MPKVRRRGVPRALLEHLWLRIEQREISITQLELFATWLEREPEVLDGKWFKRFPGMIVCGEGELVKTFLTANQIPAGTELF
;
A
#
# COMPACT_ATOMS: atom_id res chain seq x y z
N MET A 1 8.64 6.57 -14.06
CA MET A 1 7.78 6.25 -12.91
C MET A 1 8.48 5.18 -12.08
N PRO A 2 8.71 5.37 -10.77
CA PRO A 2 9.33 4.35 -9.93
C PRO A 2 8.44 3.10 -9.83
N LYS A 3 9.04 1.96 -9.50
CA LYS A 3 8.31 0.74 -9.13
C LYS A 3 8.15 0.65 -7.62
N VAL A 4 7.10 -0.02 -7.14
CA VAL A 4 6.97 -0.24 -5.69
C VAL A 4 8.13 -1.09 -5.16
N ARG A 5 8.82 -0.59 -4.13
CA ARG A 5 9.94 -1.26 -3.49
C ARG A 5 9.47 -2.44 -2.64
N ARG A 6 9.96 -3.64 -2.97
CA ARG A 6 9.66 -4.88 -2.23
C ARG A 6 10.78 -5.36 -1.33
N ARG A 7 12.02 -4.96 -1.62
CA ARG A 7 13.23 -5.36 -0.87
C ARG A 7 13.90 -4.13 -0.27
N GLY A 8 14.59 -4.29 0.86
CA GLY A 8 15.25 -3.17 1.53
C GLY A 8 14.26 -2.09 2.00
N VAL A 9 13.02 -2.49 2.31
CA VAL A 9 12.06 -1.60 2.97
C VAL A 9 12.56 -1.33 4.40
N PRO A 10 12.64 -0.07 4.85
CA PRO A 10 13.10 0.25 6.20
C PRO A 10 12.32 -0.53 7.26
N ARG A 11 13.01 -1.09 8.26
CA ARG A 11 12.38 -1.92 9.30
C ARG A 11 11.26 -1.19 10.05
N ALA A 12 11.49 0.07 10.44
CA ALA A 12 10.47 0.88 11.11
C ALA A 12 9.21 1.09 10.25
N LEU A 13 9.36 1.11 8.92
CA LEU A 13 8.23 1.18 8.01
C LEU A 13 7.48 -0.16 7.95
N LEU A 14 8.18 -1.30 7.93
CA LEU A 14 7.53 -2.61 8.02
C LEU A 14 6.74 -2.78 9.32
N GLU A 15 7.32 -2.39 10.46
CA GLU A 15 6.65 -2.40 11.77
C GLU A 15 5.41 -1.49 11.76
N HIS A 16 5.49 -0.31 11.14
CA HIS A 16 4.33 0.57 10.96
C HIS A 16 3.23 -0.10 10.12
N LEU A 17 3.59 -0.71 8.99
CA LEU A 17 2.64 -1.36 8.09
C LEU A 17 1.95 -2.55 8.77
N TRP A 18 2.69 -3.34 9.55
CA TRP A 18 2.14 -4.41 10.37
C TRP A 18 1.11 -3.89 11.36
N LEU A 19 1.46 -2.86 12.14
CA LEU A 19 0.54 -2.24 13.09
C LEU A 19 -0.76 -1.75 12.42
N ARG A 20 -0.67 -1.24 11.18
CA ARG A 20 -1.86 -0.80 10.43
C ARG A 20 -2.73 -1.95 9.96
N ILE A 21 -2.16 -3.10 9.64
CA ILE A 21 -2.91 -4.32 9.30
C ILE A 21 -3.73 -4.77 10.52
N GLU A 22 -3.09 -4.83 11.70
CA GLU A 22 -3.75 -5.23 12.94
C GLU A 22 -4.85 -4.24 13.36
N GLN A 23 -4.53 -2.94 13.45
CA GLN A 23 -5.47 -1.91 13.91
C GLN A 23 -6.72 -1.74 13.03
N ARG A 24 -6.63 -2.11 11.75
CA ARG A 24 -7.71 -1.93 10.77
C ARG A 24 -8.33 -3.25 10.35
N GLU A 25 -7.93 -4.35 11.00
CA GLU A 25 -8.44 -5.69 10.74
C GLU A 25 -8.41 -6.06 9.24
N ILE A 26 -7.31 -5.70 8.56
CA ILE A 26 -7.17 -5.95 7.12
C ILE A 26 -7.18 -7.45 6.87
N SER A 27 -8.16 -7.92 6.09
CA SER A 27 -8.33 -9.36 5.87
C SER A 27 -7.20 -9.96 5.03
N ILE A 28 -6.95 -11.25 5.25
CA ILE A 28 -5.95 -12.02 4.50
C ILE A 28 -6.21 -11.93 2.99
N THR A 29 -7.48 -12.01 2.56
CA THR A 29 -7.85 -11.89 1.14
C THR A 29 -7.42 -10.55 0.54
N GLN A 30 -7.47 -9.44 1.30
CA GLN A 30 -6.96 -8.16 0.81
C GLN A 30 -5.42 -8.16 0.70
N LEU A 31 -4.74 -8.78 1.66
CA LEU A 31 -3.29 -8.92 1.63
C LEU A 31 -2.80 -9.79 0.44
N GLU A 32 -3.54 -10.83 0.08
CA GLU A 32 -3.27 -11.67 -1.10
C GLU A 32 -3.41 -10.89 -2.42
N LEU A 33 -4.47 -10.08 -2.55
CA LEU A 33 -4.65 -9.19 -3.70
C LEU A 33 -3.51 -8.18 -3.81
N PHE A 34 -3.08 -7.62 -2.68
CA PHE A 34 -1.95 -6.70 -2.63
C PHE A 34 -0.63 -7.38 -2.97
N ALA A 35 -0.36 -8.58 -2.45
CA ALA A 35 0.81 -9.38 -2.80
C ALA A 35 0.86 -9.67 -4.31
N THR A 36 -0.27 -10.11 -4.88
CA THR A 36 -0.42 -10.34 -6.33
C THR A 36 -0.16 -9.08 -7.14
N TRP A 37 -0.62 -7.92 -6.66
CA TRP A 37 -0.35 -6.64 -7.32
C TRP A 37 1.15 -6.29 -7.27
N LEU A 38 1.81 -6.46 -6.12
CA LEU A 38 3.26 -6.24 -5.99
C LEU A 38 4.09 -7.18 -6.88
N GLU A 39 3.62 -8.40 -7.13
CA GLU A 39 4.25 -9.36 -8.06
C GLU A 39 4.33 -8.87 -9.49
N ARG A 40 3.44 -7.97 -9.89
CA ARG A 40 3.44 -7.36 -11.23
C ARG A 40 4.41 -6.19 -11.35
N GLU A 41 5.19 -5.90 -10.30
CA GLU A 41 6.14 -4.77 -10.25
C GLU A 41 5.52 -3.45 -10.72
N PRO A 42 4.44 -2.99 -10.08
CA PRO A 42 3.64 -1.87 -10.58
C PRO A 42 4.44 -0.56 -10.56
N GLU A 43 4.29 0.21 -11.62
CA GLU A 43 4.77 1.59 -11.69
C GLU A 43 3.86 2.52 -10.88
N VAL A 44 4.46 3.49 -10.21
CA VAL A 44 3.80 4.45 -9.32
C VAL A 44 4.35 5.86 -9.53
N LEU A 45 3.74 6.84 -8.88
CA LEU A 45 4.15 8.23 -8.96
C LEU A 45 5.29 8.53 -7.98
N ASP A 46 6.14 9.51 -8.32
CA ASP A 46 7.18 10.01 -7.41
C ASP A 46 6.59 10.70 -6.18
N GLY A 47 5.38 11.27 -6.30
CA GLY A 47 4.63 11.90 -5.21
C GLY A 47 3.74 10.94 -4.43
N LYS A 48 2.78 11.49 -3.68
CA LYS A 48 1.77 10.70 -2.97
C LYS A 48 0.82 10.02 -3.95
N TRP A 49 0.59 8.73 -3.74
CA TRP A 49 -0.32 7.93 -4.54
C TRP A 49 -1.12 6.98 -3.66
N PHE A 50 -2.24 6.49 -4.19
CA PHE A 50 -2.99 5.42 -3.55
C PHE A 50 -3.58 4.46 -4.57
N LYS A 51 -3.81 3.20 -4.15
CA LYS A 51 -4.53 2.20 -4.92
C LYS A 51 -5.66 1.62 -4.08
N ARG A 52 -6.86 1.55 -4.66
CA ARG A 52 -8.01 0.90 -4.03
C ARG A 52 -8.02 -0.59 -4.34
N PHE A 53 -8.26 -1.36 -3.28
CA PHE A 53 -8.68 -2.75 -3.32
C PHE A 53 -10.09 -2.83 -2.73
N PRO A 54 -10.85 -3.93 -2.94
CA PRO A 54 -12.24 -4.01 -2.48
C PRO A 54 -12.46 -3.71 -0.99
N GLY A 55 -11.50 -4.06 -0.13
CA GLY A 55 -11.61 -3.91 1.33
C GLY A 55 -10.53 -3.01 1.97
N MET A 56 -9.56 -2.50 1.20
CA MET A 56 -8.52 -1.63 1.72
C MET A 56 -8.00 -0.64 0.68
N ILE A 57 -7.33 0.41 1.15
CA ILE A 57 -6.63 1.36 0.29
C ILE A 57 -5.15 1.33 0.65
N VAL A 58 -4.30 1.02 -0.31
CA VAL A 58 -2.84 1.10 -0.15
C VAL A 58 -2.41 2.52 -0.48
N CYS A 59 -1.74 3.20 0.44
CA CYS A 59 -1.21 4.55 0.20
C CYS A 59 0.31 4.51 0.21
N GLY A 60 0.92 5.19 -0.76
CA GLY A 60 2.36 5.28 -0.88
C GLY A 60 2.85 6.68 -1.27
N GLU A 61 4.17 6.82 -1.28
CA GLU A 61 4.87 8.03 -1.70
C GLU A 61 6.19 7.61 -2.34
N GLY A 62 6.43 8.03 -3.58
CA GLY A 62 7.52 7.50 -4.38
C GLY A 62 7.43 5.97 -4.49
N GLU A 63 8.53 5.27 -4.30
CA GLU A 63 8.57 3.80 -4.37
C GLU A 63 8.01 3.09 -3.11
N LEU A 64 7.67 3.81 -2.04
CA LEU A 64 7.35 3.19 -0.75
C LEU A 64 5.84 3.14 -0.49
N VAL A 65 5.35 2.00 -0.04
CA VAL A 65 4.05 1.90 0.65
C VAL A 65 4.20 2.49 2.05
N LYS A 66 3.32 3.43 2.41
CA LYS A 66 3.40 4.22 3.64
C LYS A 66 2.33 3.83 4.67
N THR A 67 1.14 3.43 4.22
CA THR A 67 0.04 3.02 5.13
C THR A 67 -1.06 2.24 4.39
N PHE A 68 -1.91 1.54 5.13
CA PHE A 68 -3.09 0.83 4.60
C PHE A 68 -4.37 1.37 5.22
N LEU A 69 -5.25 2.03 4.48
CA LEU A 69 -6.51 2.52 5.03
C LEU A 69 -7.64 1.48 4.87
N THR A 70 -8.70 1.58 5.66
CA THR A 70 -9.96 0.88 5.34
C THR A 70 -10.67 1.57 4.17
N ALA A 71 -11.58 0.87 3.50
CA ALA A 71 -12.32 1.41 2.34
C ALA A 71 -13.10 2.70 2.63
N ASN A 72 -13.46 2.95 3.90
CA ASN A 72 -14.23 4.13 4.34
C ASN A 72 -13.37 5.35 4.67
N GLN A 73 -12.05 5.21 4.68
CA GLN A 73 -11.14 6.32 4.96
C GLN A 73 -10.78 7.08 3.68
N ILE A 74 -10.48 8.36 3.82
CA ILE A 74 -10.11 9.24 2.71
C ILE A 74 -8.59 9.15 2.48
N PRO A 75 -8.11 8.67 1.32
CA PRO A 75 -6.69 8.67 1.00
C PRO A 75 -6.20 10.06 0.59
N ALA A 76 -4.88 10.26 0.69
CA ALA A 76 -4.20 11.42 0.13
C ALA A 76 -3.36 11.01 -1.08
N GLY A 77 -3.25 11.90 -2.07
CA GLY A 77 -2.47 11.67 -3.29
C GLY A 77 -3.34 11.34 -4.50
N THR A 78 -2.70 10.84 -5.55
CA THR A 78 -3.35 10.49 -6.82
C THR A 78 -3.68 9.00 -6.89
N GLU A 79 -4.86 8.66 -7.41
CA GLU A 79 -5.28 7.27 -7.58
C GLU A 79 -4.51 6.57 -8.71
N LEU A 80 -4.07 5.35 -8.46
CA LEU A 80 -3.51 4.44 -9.45
C LEU A 80 -4.61 3.51 -9.99
N PHE A 81 -4.84 3.56 -11.31
CA PHE A 81 -5.79 2.70 -12.01
C PHE A 81 -5.20 1.30 -12.23
#